data_AF-A0A246BHF3-F1
#
_entry.id   AF-A0A246BHF3-F1
#
_cell.length_a   1.000
_cell.length_b   1.000
_cell.length_c   1.000
_cell.angle_alpha   90.00
_cell.angle_beta   90.00
_cell.angle_gamma   90.00
#
_symmetry.space_group_name_H-M   'P 1'
#
loop_
_entity.id
_entity.type
_entity.pdbx_description
1 polymer ?
#
loop_
_entity_poly.entity_id
_entity_poly.type
_entity_poly.pdbx_seq_one_letter_code
_entity_poly.pdbx_strand_id
1 'polypeptide(L)'
;MNEAIKAALAEALTAAEEAETAAQAGRFAEARTLLDVAEAGLTAGETRNPALLNRRLKIIRIQASVEALLPAAEVEADAAPVVEAPAQADAEPAQAPETDAAAPVAAPVDEPEVAPVNEPVNAPAPVALPEPAETELPPVAQTDAPAKVRGVAAPHALPDEGWDRVAAALRAQGTDAGAREADAARHGRLQGDAEDARDTWRARVEERFALQARLEVCALRGDYAGANAAWDRLFDVVTAIRSREGAARRRGLPGAAAMRPVYEAANQDSLQVRRWARGVKVDAA
;
A
#
# COMPACT_ATOMS: atom_id res chain seq x y z
N MET A 1 31.69 6.66 3.91
CA MET A 1 30.40 7.40 3.98
C MET A 1 29.19 6.48 3.78
N ASN A 2 29.12 5.67 2.71
CA ASN A 2 27.99 4.76 2.49
C ASN A 2 27.77 3.71 3.59
N GLU A 3 28.83 3.16 4.21
CA GLU A 3 28.68 2.15 5.27
C GLU A 3 28.13 2.74 6.58
N ALA A 4 28.51 3.97 6.94
CA ALA A 4 27.96 4.66 8.12
C ALA A 4 26.46 4.96 7.95
N ILE A 5 26.04 5.39 6.75
CA ILE A 5 24.62 5.61 6.43
C ILE A 5 23.84 4.29 6.48
N LYS A 6 24.42 3.21 5.94
CA LYS A 6 23.79 1.88 6.00
C LYS A 6 23.62 1.38 7.43
N ALA A 7 24.63 1.59 8.28
CA ALA A 7 24.59 1.22 9.69
C ALA A 7 23.53 2.03 10.44
N ALA A 8 23.52 3.36 10.28
CA ALA A 8 22.51 4.22 10.91
C ALA A 8 21.07 3.85 10.49
N LEU A 9 20.85 3.54 9.21
CA LEU A 9 19.53 3.09 8.74
C LEU A 9 19.19 1.64 9.16
N ALA A 10 20.18 0.80 9.47
CA ALA A 10 19.92 -0.52 10.01
C ALA A 10 19.52 -0.44 11.48
N GLU A 11 20.26 0.33 12.28
CA GLU A 11 19.97 0.60 13.69
C GLU A 11 18.60 1.28 13.86
N ALA A 12 18.29 2.29 13.04
CA ALA A 12 16.98 2.94 13.04
C ALA A 12 15.83 2.00 12.69
N LEU A 13 16.06 1.03 11.81
CA LEU A 13 15.04 0.05 11.44
C LEU A 13 14.78 -0.93 12.59
N THR A 14 15.83 -1.41 13.25
CA THR A 14 15.69 -2.26 14.43
C THR A 14 14.94 -1.52 15.54
N ALA A 15 15.33 -0.28 15.84
CA ALA A 15 14.65 0.53 16.85
C ALA A 15 13.16 0.77 16.50
N ALA A 16 12.82 1.02 15.24
CA ALA A 16 11.43 1.20 14.83
C ALA A 16 10.60 -0.10 14.94
N GLU A 17 11.15 -1.26 14.57
CA GLU A 17 10.47 -2.55 14.70
C GLU A 17 10.26 -2.94 16.18
N GLU A 18 11.25 -2.64 17.04
CA GLU A 18 11.13 -2.81 18.49
C GLU A 18 10.10 -1.84 19.09
N ALA A 19 10.05 -0.58 18.61
CA ALA A 19 9.07 0.40 19.04
C ALA A 19 7.63 -0.07 18.73
N GLU A 20 7.42 -0.65 17.54
CA GLU A 20 6.12 -1.20 17.15
C GLU A 20 5.72 -2.38 18.04
N THR A 21 6.67 -3.27 18.34
CA THR A 21 6.45 -4.39 19.26
C THR A 21 6.14 -3.91 20.68
N ALA A 22 6.84 -2.88 21.15
CA ALA A 22 6.59 -2.27 22.46
C ALA A 22 5.21 -1.60 22.53
N ALA A 23 4.81 -0.85 21.50
CA ALA A 23 3.51 -0.20 21.44
C ALA A 23 2.35 -1.21 21.37
N GLN A 24 2.49 -2.29 20.59
CA GLN A 24 1.50 -3.37 20.54
C GLN A 24 1.35 -4.10 21.89
N ALA A 25 2.44 -4.16 22.67
CA ALA A 25 2.44 -4.72 24.02
C ALA A 25 2.00 -3.70 25.12
N GLY A 26 1.58 -2.48 24.75
CA GLY A 26 1.19 -1.44 25.69
C GLY A 26 2.35 -0.77 26.45
N ARG A 27 3.60 -1.06 26.08
CA ARG A 27 4.82 -0.47 26.69
C ARG A 27 5.13 0.88 26.04
N PHE A 28 4.24 1.86 26.23
CA PHE A 28 4.29 3.13 25.49
C PHE A 28 5.50 4.01 25.81
N ALA A 29 6.01 3.99 27.05
CA ALA A 29 7.22 4.75 27.40
C ALA A 29 8.45 4.22 26.64
N GLU A 30 8.60 2.90 26.57
CA GLU A 30 9.68 2.24 25.82
C GLU A 30 9.54 2.48 24.32
N ALA A 31 8.31 2.40 23.78
CA ALA A 31 8.05 2.70 22.38
C ALA A 31 8.45 4.14 22.01
N ARG A 32 8.20 5.13 22.87
CA ARG A 32 8.62 6.52 22.64
C ARG A 32 10.15 6.67 22.61
N THR A 33 10.86 6.09 23.58
CA THR A 33 12.33 6.11 23.58
C THR A 33 12.92 5.46 22.32
N LEU A 34 12.33 4.36 21.85
CA LEU A 34 12.77 3.68 20.63
C LEU A 34 12.44 4.49 19.35
N LEU A 35 11.36 5.26 19.35
CA LEU A 35 11.07 6.19 18.25
C LEU A 35 12.10 7.32 18.15
N ASP A 36 12.58 7.86 19.29
CA ASP A 36 13.63 8.88 19.31
C ASP A 36 14.94 8.35 18.70
N VAL A 37 15.29 7.09 19.00
CA VAL A 37 16.46 6.40 18.41
C VAL A 37 16.27 6.21 16.90
N ALA A 38 15.08 5.81 16.47
CA ALA A 38 14.76 5.68 15.05
C ALA A 38 14.84 7.02 14.29
N GLU A 39 14.39 8.12 14.90
CA GLU A 39 14.47 9.47 14.33
C GLU A 39 15.92 9.97 14.22
N ALA A 40 16.73 9.75 15.25
CA ALA A 40 18.15 10.07 15.21
C ALA A 40 18.86 9.32 14.06
N GLY A 41 18.57 8.04 13.86
CA GLY A 41 19.15 7.25 12.79
C GLY A 41 18.60 7.59 11.39
N LEU A 42 17.35 8.08 11.27
CA LEU A 42 16.82 8.66 10.04
C LEU A 42 17.50 9.97 9.64
N THR A 43 17.91 10.77 10.63
CA THR A 43 18.64 12.03 10.44
C THR A 43 20.08 11.75 10.04
N ALA A 44 20.77 10.83 10.73
CA ALA A 44 22.12 10.40 10.36
C ALA A 44 22.17 9.61 9.04
N GLY A 45 21.07 8.94 8.67
CA GLY A 45 20.92 8.13 7.46
C GLY A 45 20.47 8.90 6.21
N GLU A 46 20.58 10.24 6.19
CA GLU A 46 20.14 11.04 5.06
C GLU A 46 20.92 10.70 3.77
N THR A 47 20.18 10.36 2.71
CA THR A 47 20.77 9.87 1.47
C THR A 47 19.86 10.07 0.26
N ARG A 48 20.47 10.28 -0.91
CA ARG A 48 19.83 10.29 -2.23
C ARG A 48 19.94 8.95 -2.96
N ASN A 49 20.51 7.93 -2.30
CA ASN A 49 20.68 6.61 -2.91
C ASN A 49 19.33 5.86 -2.95
N PRO A 50 18.83 5.47 -4.14
CA PRO A 50 17.52 4.81 -4.28
C PRO A 50 17.42 3.47 -3.52
N ALA A 51 18.53 2.74 -3.35
CA ALA A 51 18.54 1.48 -2.61
C ALA A 51 18.30 1.68 -1.10
N LEU A 52 18.79 2.78 -0.54
CA LEU A 52 18.66 3.12 0.88
C LEU A 52 17.37 3.90 1.18
N LEU A 53 16.82 4.58 0.17
CA LEU A 53 15.57 5.34 0.27
C LEU A 53 14.38 4.44 0.61
N ASN A 54 14.32 3.22 0.06
CA ASN A 54 13.30 2.23 0.41
C ASN A 54 13.36 1.82 1.90
N ARG A 55 14.57 1.72 2.48
CA ARG A 55 14.75 1.41 3.91
C ARG A 55 14.29 2.58 4.77
N ARG A 56 14.62 3.82 4.38
CA ARG A 56 14.15 5.06 5.02
C ARG A 56 12.62 5.16 5.05
N LEU A 57 11.97 4.90 3.91
CA LEU A 57 10.51 4.88 3.80
C LEU A 57 9.86 3.77 4.66
N LYS A 58 10.53 2.63 4.84
CA LYS A 58 10.04 1.57 5.73
C LYS A 58 10.04 2.05 7.18
N ILE A 59 11.13 2.67 7.65
CA ILE A 59 11.24 3.20 9.02
C ILE A 59 10.14 4.24 9.27
N ILE A 60 9.97 5.21 8.36
CA ILE A 60 8.93 6.26 8.48
C ILE A 60 7.52 5.64 8.58
N ARG A 61 7.24 4.59 7.79
CA ARG A 61 5.94 3.90 7.86
C ARG A 61 5.71 3.24 9.21
N ILE A 62 6.76 2.61 9.77
CA ILE A 62 6.66 1.98 11.09
C ILE A 62 6.46 3.05 12.16
N GLN A 63 7.20 4.17 12.13
CA GLN A 63 6.99 5.28 13.07
C GLN A 63 5.54 5.78 13.05
N ALA A 64 4.95 6.00 11.87
CA ALA A 64 3.54 6.38 11.75
C ALA A 64 2.57 5.32 12.30
N SER A 65 2.91 4.02 12.18
CA SER A 65 2.15 2.91 12.79
C SER A 65 2.22 2.97 14.32
N VAL A 66 3.40 3.18 14.88
CA VAL A 66 3.62 3.29 16.33
C VAL A 66 2.93 4.53 16.89
N GLU A 67 3.05 5.68 16.23
CA GLU A 67 2.38 6.93 16.63
C GLU A 67 0.86 6.80 16.65
N ALA A 68 0.27 6.02 15.74
CA ALA A 68 -1.15 5.72 15.76
C ALA A 68 -1.59 4.80 16.91
N LEU A 69 -0.66 4.00 17.45
CA LEU A 69 -0.88 3.11 18.60
C LEU A 69 -0.60 3.79 19.95
N LEU A 70 0.24 4.82 19.95
CA LEU A 70 0.54 5.58 21.16
C LEU A 70 -0.70 6.35 21.60
N PRO A 71 -1.11 6.27 22.88
CA PRO A 71 -2.15 7.14 23.39
C PRO A 71 -1.68 8.58 23.20
N ALA A 72 -2.59 9.43 22.68
CA ALA A 72 -2.38 10.87 22.67
C ALA A 72 -1.92 11.24 24.07
N ALA A 73 -0.77 11.92 24.17
CA ALA A 73 -0.28 12.35 25.46
C ALA A 73 -1.36 13.25 26.07
N GLU A 74 -2.19 12.69 26.95
CA GLU A 74 -2.84 13.48 27.98
C GLU A 74 -1.68 14.14 28.70
N VAL A 75 -1.62 15.46 28.52
CA VAL A 75 -0.78 16.32 29.31
C VAL A 75 -1.29 16.11 30.74
N GLU A 76 -0.68 15.17 31.47
CA GLU A 76 -0.65 15.21 32.93
C GLU A 76 0.16 16.46 33.28
N ALA A 77 -0.53 17.59 33.18
CA ALA A 77 -0.21 18.77 33.94
C ALA A 77 -0.37 18.37 35.40
N ASP A 78 0.78 18.11 36.02
CA ASP A 78 1.15 18.72 37.29
C ASP A 78 -0.03 19.00 38.23
N ALA A 79 -0.35 18.01 39.05
CA ALA A 79 -0.90 18.26 40.37
C ALA A 79 -0.01 17.55 41.39
N ALA A 80 1.08 18.22 41.74
CA ALA A 80 1.82 17.99 42.97
C ALA A 80 0.89 17.90 44.21
N PRO A 81 1.32 17.23 45.29
CA PRO A 81 0.46 16.75 46.37
C PRO A 81 0.10 17.86 47.36
N VAL A 82 -1.17 17.95 47.76
CA VAL A 82 -1.59 18.80 48.90
C VAL A 82 -2.42 17.97 49.88
N VAL A 83 -1.71 17.47 50.89
CA VAL A 83 -1.93 17.56 52.37
C VAL A 83 -3.37 17.54 52.93
N GLU A 84 -3.49 16.76 54.03
CA GLU A 84 -4.54 16.58 55.02
C GLU A 84 -5.48 17.77 55.40
N ALA A 85 -6.66 17.37 55.88
CA ALA A 85 -7.87 18.08 56.36
C ALA A 85 -7.67 18.96 57.64
N PRO A 86 -8.70 19.42 58.43
CA PRO A 86 -10.19 19.31 58.36
C PRO A 86 -11.04 20.53 58.85
N ALA A 87 -12.38 20.33 58.91
CA ALA A 87 -13.42 20.98 59.77
C ALA A 87 -13.82 22.46 59.46
N GLN A 88 -15.05 22.99 59.61
CA GLN A 88 -16.31 22.73 60.37
C GLN A 88 -17.45 23.51 59.63
N ALA A 89 -18.66 23.00 59.41
CA ALA A 89 -19.84 22.83 60.30
C ALA A 89 -20.87 24.01 60.30
N ASP A 90 -22.15 23.61 60.39
CA ASP A 90 -23.40 24.36 60.69
C ASP A 90 -24.09 25.16 59.56
N ALA A 91 -25.42 25.11 59.34
CA ALA A 91 -26.54 24.35 59.91
C ALA A 91 -27.80 24.48 58.99
N GLU A 92 -28.47 23.34 58.73
CA GLU A 92 -29.92 22.98 58.86
C GLU A 92 -31.10 24.00 58.64
N PRO A 93 -32.38 23.55 58.54
CA PRO A 93 -33.09 23.14 57.31
C PRO A 93 -34.44 23.89 57.10
N ALA A 94 -35.14 23.68 55.97
CA ALA A 94 -36.61 23.76 55.94
C ALA A 94 -37.25 23.20 54.65
N GLN A 95 -38.20 22.29 54.87
CA GLN A 95 -39.43 22.02 54.11
C GLN A 95 -39.39 21.16 52.83
N ALA A 96 -39.84 19.91 53.01
CA ALA A 96 -40.60 19.10 52.06
C ALA A 96 -42.13 19.44 52.21
N PRO A 97 -43.12 18.74 51.59
CA PRO A 97 -43.07 17.64 50.61
C PRO A 97 -44.16 17.78 49.49
N GLU A 98 -44.41 16.67 48.77
CA GLU A 98 -45.61 16.35 47.96
C GLU A 98 -45.63 16.97 46.54
N THR A 99 -45.55 16.18 45.46
CA THR A 99 -46.54 15.14 45.11
C THR A 99 -45.92 13.82 44.62
N ASP A 100 -46.27 12.79 45.39
CA ASP A 100 -46.96 11.56 44.98
C ASP A 100 -46.38 10.64 43.90
N ALA A 101 -46.19 9.40 44.35
CA ALA A 101 -45.76 8.24 43.60
C ALA A 101 -46.78 7.12 43.82
N ALA A 102 -47.29 6.54 42.72
CA ALA A 102 -47.75 5.15 42.62
C ALA A 102 -48.03 4.87 41.12
N ALA A 103 -47.20 4.13 40.35
CA ALA A 103 -46.97 2.67 40.37
C ALA A 103 -48.24 1.84 40.08
N PRO A 104 -48.15 0.56 39.68
CA PRO A 104 -47.28 -0.09 38.69
C PRO A 104 -48.06 -1.10 37.81
N VAL A 105 -47.59 -1.50 36.62
CA VAL A 105 -47.90 -2.86 36.10
C VAL A 105 -46.79 -3.42 35.21
N ALA A 106 -46.23 -4.55 35.66
CA ALA A 106 -45.57 -5.62 34.92
C ALA A 106 -44.27 -5.33 34.12
N ALA A 107 -43.15 -5.63 34.76
CA ALA A 107 -42.11 -6.47 34.16
C ALA A 107 -42.56 -7.97 34.29
N PRO A 108 -41.79 -9.03 33.92
CA PRO A 108 -40.38 -9.04 33.49
C PRO A 108 -40.06 -10.17 32.46
N VAL A 109 -38.75 -10.49 32.31
CA VAL A 109 -38.19 -11.86 32.07
C VAL A 109 -38.27 -12.36 30.62
N ASP A 110 -37.21 -12.86 29.97
CA ASP A 110 -35.80 -13.06 30.33
C ASP A 110 -35.08 -13.59 29.09
N GLU A 111 -33.77 -13.37 29.00
CA GLU A 111 -32.86 -14.35 28.39
C GLU A 111 -32.90 -15.65 29.23
N PRO A 112 -32.58 -16.81 28.64
CA PRO A 112 -31.39 -17.43 29.21
C PRO A 112 -30.43 -18.09 28.23
N GLU A 113 -29.19 -18.01 28.68
CA GLU A 113 -27.97 -18.75 28.34
C GLU A 113 -28.09 -20.29 28.25
N VAL A 114 -27.27 -20.81 27.33
CA VAL A 114 -26.32 -21.96 27.46
C VAL A 114 -26.85 -23.40 27.53
N ALA A 115 -26.75 -24.07 26.36
CA ALA A 115 -25.96 -25.29 26.01
C ALA A 115 -26.10 -26.61 26.82
N PRO A 116 -25.42 -27.73 26.47
CA PRO A 116 -24.88 -28.29 25.21
C PRO A 116 -25.28 -29.79 24.99
N VAL A 117 -24.49 -30.58 24.22
CA VAL A 117 -24.34 -32.08 24.13
C VAL A 117 -24.79 -32.68 22.77
N ASN A 118 -23.85 -32.85 21.79
CA ASN A 118 -23.00 -34.04 21.44
C ASN A 118 -23.75 -35.09 20.59
N GLU A 119 -23.22 -35.76 19.54
CA GLU A 119 -21.88 -36.06 18.99
C GLU A 119 -22.12 -36.92 17.69
N PRO A 120 -21.15 -37.63 17.06
CA PRO A 120 -19.80 -37.27 16.58
C PRO A 120 -19.54 -37.77 15.12
N VAL A 121 -18.71 -37.11 14.30
CA VAL A 121 -17.89 -37.87 13.31
C VAL A 121 -16.57 -37.15 13.00
N ASN A 122 -15.48 -37.73 13.54
CA ASN A 122 -14.07 -37.69 13.16
C ASN A 122 -13.35 -36.35 12.90
N ALA A 123 -12.67 -35.89 13.94
CA ALA A 123 -11.30 -35.39 13.80
C ALA A 123 -10.32 -36.57 13.86
N PRO A 124 -9.29 -36.64 13.00
CA PRO A 124 -8.05 -37.30 13.36
C PRO A 124 -7.15 -36.32 14.14
N ALA A 125 -6.75 -36.74 15.33
CA ALA A 125 -5.73 -36.15 16.18
C ALA A 125 -4.30 -36.41 15.62
N PRO A 126 -3.24 -35.82 16.22
CA PRO A 126 -1.96 -35.55 15.58
C PRO A 126 -1.09 -36.80 15.52
N VAL A 127 -0.51 -37.08 14.35
CA VAL A 127 0.59 -38.05 14.24
C VAL A 127 1.90 -37.32 14.49
N ALA A 128 2.67 -37.88 15.42
CA ALA A 128 3.99 -37.44 15.83
C ALA A 128 4.94 -37.15 14.66
N LEU A 129 5.82 -36.17 14.89
CA LEU A 129 7.08 -35.98 14.18
C LEU A 129 7.86 -37.31 14.12
N PRO A 130 8.22 -37.83 12.93
CA PRO A 130 9.48 -38.51 12.78
C PRO A 130 10.58 -37.45 12.64
N GLU A 131 11.57 -37.53 13.52
CA GLU A 131 12.87 -36.89 13.35
C GLU A 131 13.38 -37.14 11.92
N PRO A 132 13.84 -36.12 11.17
CA PRO A 132 14.53 -36.38 9.93
C PRO A 132 15.87 -37.03 10.28
N ALA A 133 15.98 -38.33 9.95
CA ALA A 133 17.24 -39.03 9.89
C ALA A 133 18.26 -38.19 9.12
N GLU A 134 19.42 -37.97 9.75
CA GLU A 134 20.62 -37.39 9.17
C GLU A 134 20.97 -38.16 7.88
N THR A 135 20.53 -37.62 6.74
CA THR A 135 21.08 -37.99 5.45
C THR A 135 22.12 -36.92 5.13
N GLU A 136 23.38 -37.26 5.39
CA GLU A 136 24.54 -36.51 4.90
C GLU A 136 24.40 -36.31 3.38
N LEU A 137 24.03 -35.10 2.98
CA LEU A 137 24.19 -34.63 1.61
C LEU A 137 25.64 -34.13 1.46
N PRO A 138 26.36 -34.51 0.38
CA PRO A 138 27.73 -34.06 0.15
C PRO A 138 27.80 -32.53 -0.04
N PRO A 139 28.97 -31.91 0.22
CA PRO A 139 29.10 -30.46 0.25
C PRO A 139 28.87 -29.88 -1.15
N VAL A 140 27.73 -29.21 -1.35
CA VAL A 140 27.48 -28.42 -2.55
C VAL A 140 28.27 -27.12 -2.40
N ALA A 141 29.31 -26.99 -3.22
CA ALA A 141 30.10 -25.77 -3.33
C ALA A 141 29.20 -24.55 -3.55
N GLN A 142 29.30 -23.58 -2.64
CA GLN A 142 28.75 -22.24 -2.79
C GLN A 142 29.41 -21.60 -4.02
N THR A 143 28.70 -21.58 -5.14
CA THR A 143 28.97 -20.66 -6.22
C THR A 143 28.08 -19.44 -6.02
N ASP A 144 28.73 -18.31 -5.72
CA ASP A 144 28.11 -16.98 -5.75
C ASP A 144 27.51 -16.75 -7.14
N ALA A 145 26.20 -16.99 -7.26
CA ALA A 145 25.42 -16.58 -8.41
C ALA A 145 24.45 -15.48 -7.96
N PRO A 146 24.45 -14.30 -8.61
CA PRO A 146 23.54 -13.23 -8.25
C PRO A 146 22.09 -13.69 -8.44
N ALA A 147 21.25 -13.34 -7.47
CA ALA A 147 19.83 -13.63 -7.47
C ALA A 147 19.20 -13.25 -8.82
N LYS A 148 18.60 -14.23 -9.51
CA LYS A 148 17.78 -13.98 -10.70
C LYS A 148 16.62 -13.07 -10.33
N VAL A 149 16.75 -11.78 -10.67
CA VAL A 149 15.60 -10.89 -10.84
C VAL A 149 14.66 -11.60 -11.81
N ARG A 150 13.42 -11.90 -11.40
CA ARG A 150 12.37 -12.44 -12.27
C ARG A 150 12.15 -11.43 -13.39
N GLY A 151 12.84 -11.64 -14.52
CA GLY A 151 12.78 -10.79 -15.69
C GLY A 151 11.36 -10.81 -16.26
N VAL A 152 10.65 -9.71 -16.08
CA VAL A 152 9.54 -9.39 -16.98
C VAL A 152 10.20 -9.18 -18.35
N ALA A 153 9.77 -9.94 -19.36
CA ALA A 153 10.31 -9.79 -20.70
C ALA A 153 10.24 -8.33 -21.12
N ALA A 154 11.37 -7.77 -21.55
CA ALA A 154 11.42 -6.39 -22.01
C ALA A 154 10.41 -6.22 -23.15
N PRO A 155 9.64 -5.12 -23.17
CA PRO A 155 8.89 -4.74 -24.36
C PRO A 155 9.86 -4.74 -25.54
N HIS A 156 9.59 -5.55 -26.56
CA HIS A 156 10.35 -5.45 -27.79
C HIS A 156 9.99 -4.11 -28.41
N ALA A 157 10.97 -3.21 -28.51
CA ALA A 157 10.86 -2.00 -29.30
C ALA A 157 10.29 -2.38 -30.67
N LEU A 158 9.23 -1.69 -31.07
CA LEU A 158 8.64 -1.94 -32.38
C LEU A 158 9.57 -1.33 -33.43
N PRO A 159 9.79 -2.03 -34.55
CA PRO A 159 10.53 -1.46 -35.66
C PRO A 159 9.70 -0.33 -36.29
N ASP A 160 10.36 0.52 -37.07
CA ASP A 160 9.74 1.67 -37.73
C ASP A 160 8.52 1.27 -38.56
N GLU A 161 8.59 0.13 -39.30
CA GLU A 161 7.44 -0.36 -40.07
C GLU A 161 6.27 -0.79 -39.19
N GLY A 162 6.55 -1.19 -37.94
CA GLY A 162 5.53 -1.48 -36.94
C GLY A 162 4.81 -0.20 -36.52
N TRP A 163 5.55 0.87 -36.28
CA TRP A 163 4.99 2.18 -35.94
C TRP A 163 4.25 2.84 -37.11
N ASP A 164 4.72 2.65 -38.34
CA ASP A 164 4.00 3.08 -39.55
C ASP A 164 2.59 2.47 -39.60
N ARG A 165 2.46 1.17 -39.30
CA ARG A 165 1.16 0.48 -39.27
C ARG A 165 0.28 0.96 -38.12
N VAL A 166 0.87 1.23 -36.95
CA VAL A 166 0.16 1.85 -35.83
C VAL A 166 -0.37 3.23 -36.23
N ALA A 167 0.47 4.08 -36.82
CA ALA A 167 0.09 5.40 -37.30
C ALA A 167 -1.01 5.33 -38.37
N ALA A 168 -0.90 4.38 -39.32
CA ALA A 168 -1.93 4.14 -40.32
C ALA A 168 -3.28 3.72 -39.71
N ALA A 169 -3.25 2.84 -38.70
CA ALA A 169 -4.45 2.42 -38.00
C ALA A 169 -5.09 3.58 -37.20
N LEU A 170 -4.28 4.39 -36.52
CA LEU A 170 -4.76 5.57 -35.79
C LEU A 170 -5.41 6.60 -36.73
N ARG A 171 -4.81 6.84 -37.90
CA ARG A 171 -5.39 7.71 -38.94
C ARG A 171 -6.69 7.12 -39.50
N ALA A 172 -6.76 5.81 -39.72
CA ALA A 172 -7.98 5.15 -40.18
C ALA A 172 -9.13 5.25 -39.16
N GLN A 173 -8.81 5.36 -37.87
CA GLN A 173 -9.79 5.61 -36.81
C GLN A 173 -10.17 7.09 -36.66
N GLY A 174 -9.58 7.99 -37.45
CA GLY A 174 -9.81 9.43 -37.31
C GLY A 174 -9.20 10.04 -36.04
N THR A 175 -8.16 9.40 -35.48
CA THR A 175 -7.48 9.94 -34.29
C THR A 175 -6.73 11.22 -34.66
N ASP A 176 -7.07 12.32 -33.99
CA ASP A 176 -6.39 13.60 -34.15
C ASP A 176 -5.20 13.74 -33.17
N ALA A 177 -4.03 14.09 -33.70
CA ALA A 177 -2.82 14.23 -32.89
C ALA A 177 -2.91 15.41 -31.92
N GLY A 178 -3.59 16.50 -32.30
CA GLY A 178 -3.77 17.67 -31.42
C GLY A 178 -4.65 17.33 -30.21
N ALA A 179 -5.76 16.63 -30.44
CA ALA A 179 -6.65 16.14 -29.39
C ALA A 179 -5.91 15.21 -28.42
N ARG A 180 -5.10 14.27 -28.93
CA ARG A 180 -4.31 13.37 -28.09
C ARG A 180 -3.20 14.07 -27.33
N GLU A 181 -2.60 15.12 -27.88
CA GLU A 181 -1.64 15.94 -27.15
C GLU A 181 -2.31 16.69 -25.98
N ALA A 182 -3.52 17.21 -26.19
CA ALA A 182 -4.32 17.82 -25.12
C ALA A 182 -4.71 16.79 -24.04
N ASP A 183 -5.07 15.57 -24.43
CA ASP A 183 -5.33 14.46 -23.49
C ASP A 183 -4.08 14.12 -22.67
N ALA A 184 -2.92 13.98 -23.32
CA ALA A 184 -1.66 13.71 -22.64
C ALA A 184 -1.33 14.79 -21.60
N ALA A 185 -1.53 16.07 -21.95
CA ALA A 185 -1.32 17.18 -21.04
C ALA A 185 -2.34 17.19 -19.88
N ARG A 186 -3.61 16.89 -20.15
CA ARG A 186 -4.65 16.78 -19.11
C ARG A 186 -4.30 15.69 -18.11
N HIS A 187 -4.00 14.48 -18.57
CA HIS A 187 -3.65 13.37 -17.70
C HIS A 187 -2.34 13.59 -16.96
N GLY A 188 -1.37 14.28 -17.56
CA GLY A 188 -0.15 14.72 -16.86
C GLY A 188 -0.44 15.65 -15.67
N ARG A 189 -1.42 16.55 -15.78
CA ARG A 189 -1.85 17.40 -14.64
C ARG A 189 -2.57 16.58 -13.58
N LEU A 190 -3.52 15.73 -13.98
CA LEU A 190 -4.26 14.87 -13.05
C LEU A 190 -3.35 13.89 -12.30
N GLN A 191 -2.27 13.42 -12.95
CA GLN A 191 -1.22 12.66 -12.30
C GLN A 191 -0.54 13.48 -11.22
N GLY A 192 -0.11 14.71 -11.51
CA GLY A 192 0.49 15.62 -10.53
C GLY A 192 -0.43 15.87 -9.33
N ASP A 193 -1.70 16.17 -9.59
CA ASP A 193 -2.71 16.38 -8.53
C ASP A 193 -2.86 15.13 -7.65
N ALA A 194 -2.80 13.93 -8.24
CA ALA A 194 -2.87 12.67 -7.51
C ALA A 194 -1.59 12.39 -6.71
N GLU A 195 -0.42 12.76 -7.21
CA GLU A 195 0.86 12.67 -6.51
C GLU A 195 0.89 13.60 -5.29
N ASP A 196 0.41 14.84 -5.44
CA ASP A 196 0.27 15.82 -4.36
C ASP A 196 -0.70 15.32 -3.28
N ALA A 197 -1.80 14.69 -3.70
CA ALA A 197 -2.75 14.03 -2.81
C ALA A 197 -2.23 12.69 -2.22
N ARG A 198 -1.02 12.26 -2.58
CA ARG A 198 -0.41 10.96 -2.21
C ARG A 198 -1.24 9.73 -2.65
N ASP A 199 -2.14 9.89 -3.61
CA ASP A 199 -2.89 8.80 -4.23
C ASP A 199 -2.05 8.12 -5.31
N THR A 200 -1.16 7.24 -4.84
CA THR A 200 -0.26 6.45 -5.70
C THR A 200 -0.99 5.51 -6.67
N TRP A 201 -2.26 5.19 -6.43
CA TRP A 201 -3.03 4.38 -7.39
C TRP A 201 -3.50 5.26 -8.53
N ARG A 202 -4.18 6.36 -8.21
CA ARG A 202 -4.69 7.30 -9.20
C ARG A 202 -3.56 7.88 -10.03
N ALA A 203 -2.44 8.28 -9.43
CA ALA A 203 -1.27 8.77 -10.15
C ALA A 203 -0.82 7.80 -11.26
N ARG A 204 -0.78 6.49 -10.99
CA ARG A 204 -0.42 5.46 -11.99
C ARG A 204 -1.48 5.28 -13.07
N VAL A 205 -2.76 5.42 -12.73
CA VAL A 205 -3.86 5.33 -13.70
C VAL A 205 -3.80 6.52 -14.65
N GLU A 206 -3.57 7.72 -14.13
CA GLU A 206 -3.40 8.93 -14.94
C GLU A 206 -2.12 8.88 -15.78
N GLU A 207 -1.01 8.37 -15.22
CA GLU A 207 0.24 8.14 -15.96
C GLU A 207 0.01 7.21 -17.17
N ARG A 208 -0.75 6.12 -17.00
CA ARG A 208 -1.12 5.22 -18.12
C ARG A 208 -1.82 6.01 -19.24
N PHE A 209 -2.85 6.79 -18.93
CA PHE A 209 -3.59 7.54 -19.94
C PHE A 209 -2.71 8.58 -20.64
N ALA A 210 -1.85 9.27 -19.88
CA ALA A 210 -0.89 10.20 -20.45
C ALA A 210 0.09 9.52 -21.40
N LEU A 211 0.61 8.36 -21.05
CA LEU A 211 1.54 7.59 -21.88
C LEU A 211 0.89 7.02 -23.13
N GLN A 212 -0.34 6.51 -23.03
CA GLN A 212 -1.10 6.04 -24.18
C GLN A 212 -1.30 7.17 -25.20
N ALA A 213 -1.75 8.34 -24.74
CA ALA A 213 -1.94 9.50 -25.59
C ALA A 213 -0.62 10.00 -26.21
N ARG A 214 0.48 10.02 -25.43
CA ARG A 214 1.82 10.38 -25.95
C ARG A 214 2.31 9.42 -27.02
N LEU A 215 2.16 8.11 -26.80
CA LEU A 215 2.53 7.08 -27.76
C LEU A 215 1.80 7.29 -29.09
N GLU A 216 0.50 7.53 -29.05
CA GLU A 216 -0.31 7.78 -30.24
C GLU A 216 0.12 9.05 -30.97
N VAL A 217 0.39 10.14 -30.24
CA VAL A 217 0.93 11.40 -30.83
C VAL A 217 2.27 11.16 -31.51
N CYS A 218 3.19 10.46 -30.84
CA CYS A 218 4.52 10.17 -31.36
C CYS A 218 4.42 9.32 -32.64
N ALA A 219 3.60 8.26 -32.63
CA ALA A 219 3.35 7.43 -33.79
C ALA A 219 2.76 8.24 -34.96
N LEU A 220 1.76 9.10 -34.71
CA LEU A 220 1.13 9.93 -35.74
C LEU A 220 2.09 10.95 -36.38
N ARG A 221 3.03 11.49 -35.59
CA ARG A 221 4.04 12.47 -36.00
C ARG A 221 5.28 11.84 -36.64
N GLY A 222 5.46 10.52 -36.57
CA GLY A 222 6.66 9.84 -37.05
C GLY A 222 7.84 9.87 -36.06
N ASP A 223 7.61 10.22 -34.79
CA ASP A 223 8.63 10.18 -33.74
C ASP A 223 8.68 8.77 -33.11
N TYR A 224 9.37 7.84 -33.77
CA TYR A 224 9.41 6.43 -33.34
C TYR A 224 10.27 6.20 -32.11
N ALA A 225 11.26 7.06 -31.86
CA ALA A 225 12.03 7.05 -30.63
C ALA A 225 11.14 7.43 -29.43
N GLY A 226 10.37 8.52 -29.57
CA GLY A 226 9.37 8.93 -28.58
C GLY A 226 8.28 7.89 -28.37
N ALA A 227 7.79 7.26 -29.44
CA ALA A 227 6.78 6.21 -29.37
C ALA A 227 7.30 4.97 -28.62
N ASN A 228 8.52 4.51 -28.90
CA ASN A 228 9.15 3.39 -28.19
C ASN A 228 9.40 3.74 -26.71
N ALA A 229 9.89 4.95 -26.40
CA ALA A 229 10.08 5.36 -25.00
C ALA A 229 8.76 5.41 -24.21
N ALA A 230 7.69 5.93 -24.82
CA ALA A 230 6.36 5.94 -24.22
C ALA A 230 5.80 4.51 -24.07
N TRP A 231 6.04 3.64 -25.06
CA TRP A 231 5.62 2.24 -25.04
C TRP A 231 6.29 1.43 -23.93
N ASP A 232 7.60 1.57 -23.77
CA ASP A 232 8.36 0.87 -22.74
C ASP A 232 7.87 1.28 -21.34
N ARG A 233 7.70 2.59 -21.14
CA ARG A 233 7.17 3.11 -19.87
C ARG A 233 5.72 2.68 -19.63
N LEU A 234 4.88 2.66 -20.67
CA LEU A 234 3.50 2.18 -20.57
C LEU A 234 3.48 0.72 -20.11
N PHE A 235 4.34 -0.13 -20.66
CA PHE A 235 4.44 -1.54 -20.26
C PHE A 235 4.81 -1.71 -18.78
N ASP A 236 5.73 -0.90 -18.26
CA ASP A 236 6.08 -0.88 -16.84
C ASP A 236 4.88 -0.48 -15.97
N VAL A 237 4.16 0.57 -16.37
CA VAL A 237 2.97 1.06 -15.65
C VAL A 237 1.86 0.02 -15.65
N VAL A 238 1.56 -0.62 -16.79
CA VAL A 238 0.57 -1.70 -16.87
C VAL A 238 0.98 -2.88 -15.99
N THR A 239 2.26 -3.24 -15.97
CA THR A 239 2.79 -4.31 -15.11
C THR A 239 2.63 -3.96 -13.62
N ALA A 240 2.84 -2.70 -13.26
CA ALA A 240 2.67 -2.20 -11.90
C ALA A 240 1.18 -2.19 -11.48
N ILE A 241 0.28 -1.79 -12.37
CA ILE A 241 -1.19 -1.85 -12.19
C ILE A 241 -1.62 -3.30 -11.96
N ARG A 242 -1.19 -4.23 -12.83
CA ARG A 242 -1.48 -5.67 -12.70
C ARG A 242 -1.00 -6.24 -11.37
N SER A 243 0.23 -5.89 -10.98
CA SER A 243 0.83 -6.41 -9.75
C SER A 243 0.09 -5.92 -8.50
N ARG A 244 -0.37 -4.67 -8.51
CA ARG A 244 -1.16 -4.08 -7.43
C ARG A 244 -2.57 -4.64 -7.36
N GLU A 245 -3.28 -4.77 -8.50
CA GLU A 245 -4.57 -5.47 -8.56
C GLU A 245 -4.44 -6.89 -8.02
N GLY A 246 -3.47 -7.66 -8.51
CA GLY A 246 -3.29 -9.05 -8.11
C GLY A 246 -2.95 -9.20 -6.63
N ALA A 247 -2.18 -8.26 -6.05
CA ALA A 247 -1.92 -8.23 -4.62
C ALA A 247 -3.17 -7.88 -3.80
N ALA A 248 -3.95 -6.88 -4.23
CA ALA A 248 -5.19 -6.48 -3.57
C ALA A 248 -6.23 -7.61 -3.58
N ARG A 249 -6.38 -8.28 -4.72
CA ARG A 249 -7.28 -9.42 -4.89
C ARG A 249 -6.88 -10.61 -4.01
N ARG A 250 -5.60 -10.99 -3.98
CA ARG A 250 -5.10 -12.07 -3.11
C ARG A 250 -5.30 -11.78 -1.63
N ARG A 251 -5.33 -10.51 -1.23
CA ARG A 251 -5.56 -10.06 0.15
C ARG A 251 -7.04 -9.81 0.48
N GLY A 252 -7.95 -9.99 -0.48
CA GLY A 252 -9.38 -9.75 -0.27
C GLY A 252 -9.72 -8.28 0.01
N LEU A 253 -8.93 -7.32 -0.47
CA LEU A 253 -9.18 -5.90 -0.20
C LEU A 253 -10.45 -5.43 -0.94
N PRO A 254 -11.31 -4.60 -0.31
CA PRO A 254 -12.58 -4.15 -0.89
C PRO A 254 -12.40 -3.35 -2.19
N GLY A 255 -11.27 -2.65 -2.34
CA GLY A 255 -10.93 -1.90 -3.56
C GLY A 255 -10.48 -2.76 -4.76
N ALA A 256 -10.24 -4.07 -4.59
CA ALA A 256 -9.73 -4.92 -5.66
C ALA A 256 -10.70 -5.03 -6.85
N ALA A 257 -12.01 -5.02 -6.59
CA ALA A 257 -13.02 -5.09 -7.63
C ALA A 257 -12.97 -3.88 -8.59
N ALA A 258 -12.70 -2.68 -8.05
CA ALA A 258 -12.57 -1.45 -8.85
C ALA A 258 -11.25 -1.39 -9.64
N MET A 259 -10.20 -2.10 -9.20
CA MET A 259 -8.90 -2.14 -9.89
C MET A 259 -8.92 -3.04 -11.13
N ARG A 260 -9.78 -4.05 -11.16
CA ARG A 260 -9.82 -5.05 -12.23
C ARG A 260 -10.17 -4.46 -13.61
N PRO A 261 -11.22 -3.64 -13.77
CA PRO A 261 -11.52 -2.99 -15.06
C PRO A 261 -10.37 -2.11 -15.55
N VAL A 262 -9.66 -1.44 -14.65
CA VAL A 262 -8.50 -0.60 -14.98
C VAL A 262 -7.35 -1.44 -15.55
N TYR A 263 -7.05 -2.58 -14.91
CA TYR A 263 -6.06 -3.53 -15.42
C TYR A 263 -6.49 -4.10 -16.78
N GLU A 264 -7.74 -4.51 -16.93
CA GLU A 264 -8.25 -5.08 -18.18
C GLU A 264 -8.14 -4.07 -19.33
N ALA A 265 -8.54 -2.82 -19.10
CA ALA A 265 -8.37 -1.73 -20.07
C ALA A 265 -6.89 -1.51 -20.43
N ALA A 266 -6.01 -1.46 -19.44
CA ALA A 266 -4.56 -1.30 -19.67
C ALA A 266 -3.95 -2.43 -20.50
N ASN A 267 -4.43 -3.66 -20.29
CA ASN A 267 -4.02 -4.79 -21.10
C ASN A 267 -4.54 -4.68 -22.54
N GLN A 268 -5.79 -4.22 -22.74
CA GLN A 268 -6.36 -4.03 -24.08
C GLN A 268 -5.58 -3.00 -24.90
N ASP A 269 -5.16 -1.88 -24.32
CA ASP A 269 -4.33 -0.88 -25.02
C ASP A 269 -3.06 -1.54 -25.59
N SER A 270 -2.36 -2.32 -24.76
CA SER A 270 -1.13 -3.00 -25.15
C SER A 270 -1.38 -4.06 -26.25
N LEU A 271 -2.50 -4.77 -26.19
CA LEU A 271 -2.87 -5.74 -27.21
C LEU A 271 -3.22 -5.06 -28.53
N GLN A 272 -3.89 -3.91 -28.47
CA GLN A 272 -4.28 -3.12 -29.64
C GLN A 272 -3.06 -2.61 -30.40
N VAL A 273 -2.10 -1.98 -29.72
CA VAL A 273 -0.84 -1.51 -30.33
C VAL A 273 -0.09 -2.67 -31.00
N ARG A 274 0.00 -3.83 -30.32
CA ARG A 274 0.63 -5.04 -30.90
C ARG A 274 -0.14 -5.62 -32.08
N ARG A 275 -1.47 -5.46 -32.15
CA ARG A 275 -2.29 -5.92 -33.28
C ARG A 275 -2.06 -5.02 -34.50
N TRP A 276 -2.09 -3.70 -34.29
CA TRP A 276 -1.78 -2.74 -35.35
C TRP A 276 -0.36 -2.91 -35.88
N ALA A 277 0.63 -3.04 -35.01
CA ALA A 277 2.03 -3.24 -35.42
C ALA A 277 2.23 -4.52 -36.26
N ARG A 278 1.41 -5.55 -36.04
CA ARG A 278 1.42 -6.79 -36.83
C ARG A 278 0.58 -6.72 -38.12
N GLY A 279 -0.14 -5.62 -38.35
CA GLY A 279 -1.03 -5.48 -39.50
C GLY A 279 -2.30 -6.35 -39.42
N VAL A 280 -2.65 -6.84 -38.22
CA VAL A 280 -3.90 -7.57 -38.02
C VAL A 280 -5.04 -6.55 -38.02
N LYS A 281 -5.89 -6.58 -39.05
CA LYS A 281 -7.06 -5.71 -39.14
C LYS A 281 -7.96 -5.96 -37.92
N VAL A 282 -8.32 -4.89 -37.23
CA VAL A 282 -9.40 -4.92 -36.23
C VAL A 282 -10.65 -4.62 -37.02
N ASP A 283 -11.46 -5.65 -37.28
CA ASP A 283 -12.79 -5.45 -37.83
C ASP A 283 -13.56 -4.56 -36.85
N ALA A 284 -14.01 -3.40 -37.34
CA ALA A 284 -14.89 -2.53 -36.57
C ALA A 284 -16.21 -3.28 -36.35
N ALA A 285 -16.49 -3.61 -35.10
CA ALA A 285 -17.78 -4.15 -34.66
C ALA A 285 -18.83 -3.04 -34.61
#